data_AF-A0A950VKE0-F1
#
_entry.id   AF-A0A950VKE0-F1
#
_cell.length_a   1.000
_cell.length_b   1.000
_cell.length_c   1.000
_cell.angle_alpha   90.00
_cell.angle_beta   90.00
_cell.angle_gamma   90.00
#
_symmetry.space_group_name_H-M   'P 1'
#
loop_
_entity.id
_entity.type
_entity.pdbx_description
1 polymer ?
#
loop_
_entity_poly.entity_id
_entity_poly.type
_entity_poly.pdbx_seq_one_letter_code
_entity_poly.pdbx_strand_id
1 'polypeptide(L)'
;MTAIFIMGVGLLAILTLFPLGALSMARAVREDRAAHIAANAASWANAVDLRNDTNIANALSTAPSGGLPPNPDGPGYPVYVDPIYAPGGYAGVGAAGGLLGNLAGATPGMTRTSPSFLAGQPAIARYFLFQDEIQFETTGQPAQPSGGGIVNRPNTYSCALLMRRPRSSSPALTELSVVVYANRGLDSLQGETAFATAGAAGTNAVSITYPAGAKPTIRKGGWVLDTSYQQSGGYGTVNGYFYQ
;
A
#
# COMPACT_ATOMS: atom_id res chain seq x y z
N MET A 1 21.21 16.51 -52.21
CA MET A 1 20.40 17.15 -51.15
C MET A 1 19.50 16.14 -50.41
N THR A 2 18.88 15.20 -51.12
CA THR A 2 18.05 14.12 -50.54
C THR A 2 18.76 13.29 -49.46
N ALA A 3 20.04 12.92 -49.64
CA ALA A 3 20.79 12.14 -48.65
C ALA A 3 20.93 12.85 -47.28
N ILE A 4 21.17 14.17 -47.28
CA ILE A 4 21.30 14.96 -46.03
C ILE A 4 19.95 15.07 -45.32
N PHE A 5 18.86 15.25 -46.09
CA PHE A 5 17.51 15.28 -45.54
C PHE A 5 17.13 13.95 -44.85
N ILE A 6 17.40 12.82 -45.52
CA ILE A 6 17.13 11.48 -44.96
C ILE A 6 17.96 11.24 -43.69
N MET A 7 19.25 11.63 -43.70
CA MET A 7 20.12 11.50 -42.52
C MET A 7 19.66 12.39 -41.36
N GLY A 8 19.21 13.62 -41.64
CA GLY A 8 18.68 14.54 -40.64
C GLY A 8 17.41 14.01 -39.97
N VAL A 9 16.47 13.47 -40.75
CA VAL A 9 15.25 12.84 -40.21
C VAL A 9 15.59 11.59 -39.40
N GLY A 10 16.55 10.78 -39.86
CA GLY A 10 17.01 9.59 -39.12
C GLY A 10 17.60 9.92 -37.74
N LEU A 11 18.46 10.94 -37.65
CA LEU A 11 19.02 11.37 -36.37
C LEU A 11 17.96 11.95 -35.43
N LEU A 12 17.00 12.71 -35.96
CA LEU A 12 15.90 13.26 -35.16
C LEU A 12 14.99 12.14 -34.61
N ALA A 13 14.75 11.09 -35.40
CA ALA A 13 14.01 9.93 -34.95
C ALA A 13 14.73 9.17 -33.82
N ILE A 14 16.06 8.98 -33.90
CA ILE A 14 16.83 8.29 -32.85
C ILE A 14 16.86 9.12 -31.55
N LEU A 15 16.98 10.44 -31.65
CA LEU A 15 16.97 11.33 -30.48
C LEU A 15 15.64 11.31 -29.71
N THR A 16 14.52 11.05 -30.38
CA THR A 16 13.21 10.93 -29.70
C THR A 16 12.96 9.54 -29.13
N LEU A 17 13.59 8.49 -29.68
CA LEU A 17 13.43 7.12 -29.19
C LEU A 17 14.17 6.87 -27.86
N PHE A 18 15.33 7.51 -27.66
CA PHE A 18 16.16 7.29 -26.46
C PHE A 18 15.45 7.66 -25.15
N PRO A 19 14.81 8.83 -25.00
CA PRO A 19 14.07 9.16 -23.78
C PRO A 19 12.91 8.20 -23.48
N LEU A 20 12.24 7.68 -24.52
CA LEU A 20 11.15 6.71 -24.35
C LEU A 20 11.67 5.36 -23.86
N GLY A 21 12.79 4.88 -24.42
CA GLY A 21 13.46 3.67 -23.95
C GLY A 21 13.95 3.80 -22.51
N ALA A 22 14.60 4.94 -22.18
CA ALA A 22 15.08 5.22 -20.83
C ALA A 22 13.94 5.26 -19.80
N LEU A 23 12.80 5.86 -20.13
CA LEU A 23 11.63 5.89 -19.24
C LEU A 23 11.02 4.50 -19.02
N SER A 24 10.98 3.66 -20.06
CA SER A 24 10.51 2.27 -19.96
C SER A 24 11.44 1.43 -19.08
N MET A 25 12.76 1.56 -19.25
CA MET A 25 13.74 0.87 -18.42
C MET A 25 13.66 1.34 -16.96
N ALA A 26 13.50 2.64 -16.71
CA ALA A 26 13.34 3.17 -15.36
C ALA A 26 12.04 2.71 -14.69
N ARG A 27 10.97 2.40 -15.44
CA ARG A 27 9.77 1.76 -14.90
C ARG A 27 10.03 0.29 -14.56
N ALA A 28 10.62 -0.45 -15.50
CA ALA A 28 10.94 -1.86 -15.30
C ALA A 28 11.83 -2.08 -14.06
N VAL A 29 12.87 -1.26 -13.86
CA VAL A 29 13.74 -1.34 -12.67
C VAL A 29 12.96 -1.06 -11.38
N ARG A 30 12.04 -0.10 -11.40
CA ARG A 30 11.21 0.20 -10.22
C ARG A 30 10.23 -0.93 -9.91
N GLU A 31 9.64 -1.55 -10.94
CA GLU A 31 8.75 -2.69 -10.82
C GLU A 31 9.49 -3.93 -10.31
N ASP A 32 10.70 -4.19 -10.82
CA ASP A 32 11.57 -5.29 -10.37
C ASP A 32 11.94 -5.15 -8.89
N ARG A 33 12.36 -3.95 -8.47
CA ARG A 33 12.62 -3.65 -7.04
C ARG A 33 11.37 -3.83 -6.19
N ALA A 34 10.22 -3.34 -6.64
CA ALA A 34 8.96 -3.50 -5.92
C ALA A 34 8.59 -4.99 -5.78
N ALA A 35 8.80 -5.80 -6.82
CA ALA A 35 8.56 -7.24 -6.78
C ALA A 35 9.48 -7.94 -5.78
N HIS A 36 10.77 -7.59 -5.75
CA HIS A 36 11.72 -8.11 -4.76
C HIS A 36 11.33 -7.74 -3.32
N ILE A 37 10.91 -6.49 -3.10
CA ILE A 37 10.42 -6.02 -1.79
C ILE A 37 9.18 -6.80 -1.38
N ALA A 38 8.23 -6.99 -2.31
CA ALA A 38 7.01 -7.73 -2.05
C ALA A 38 7.30 -9.19 -1.67
N ALA A 39 8.18 -9.87 -2.40
CA ALA A 39 8.59 -11.24 -2.10
C ALA A 39 9.25 -11.38 -0.72
N ASN A 40 10.13 -10.43 -0.37
CA ASN A 40 10.79 -10.41 0.94
C ASN A 40 9.79 -10.16 2.08
N ALA A 41 8.87 -9.20 1.91
CA ALA A 41 7.85 -8.89 2.90
C ALA A 41 6.87 -10.06 3.10
N ALA A 42 6.48 -10.77 2.02
CA ALA A 42 5.65 -11.97 2.11
C ALA A 42 6.37 -13.12 2.84
N SER A 43 7.64 -13.35 2.51
CA SER A 43 8.46 -14.37 3.16
C SER A 43 8.62 -14.08 4.66
N TRP A 44 8.85 -12.82 5.00
CA TRP A 44 8.92 -12.37 6.39
C TRP A 44 7.59 -12.55 7.13
N ALA A 45 6.47 -12.15 6.53
CA ALA A 45 5.14 -12.29 7.14
C ALA A 45 4.82 -13.76 7.47
N ASN A 46 5.25 -14.68 6.62
CA ASN A 46 5.14 -16.12 6.88
C ASN A 46 6.09 -16.58 7.99
N ALA A 47 7.35 -16.09 7.99
CA ALA A 47 8.36 -16.48 8.99
C ALA A 47 7.97 -16.05 10.42
N VAL A 48 7.33 -14.89 10.58
CA VAL A 48 6.82 -14.41 11.88
C VAL A 48 5.42 -14.92 12.20
N ASP A 49 4.85 -15.77 11.34
CA ASP A 49 3.49 -16.30 11.45
C ASP A 49 2.44 -15.20 11.70
N LEU A 50 2.50 -14.16 10.87
CA LEU A 50 1.75 -12.91 11.06
C LEU A 50 0.23 -13.12 11.15
N ARG A 51 -0.29 -14.20 10.58
CA ARG A 51 -1.72 -14.60 10.65
C ARG A 51 -2.19 -14.93 12.07
N ASN A 52 -1.28 -15.33 12.94
CA ASN A 52 -1.54 -15.70 14.34
C ASN A 52 -1.13 -14.60 15.32
N ASP A 53 -0.65 -13.45 14.83
CA ASP A 53 -0.40 -12.27 15.65
C ASP A 53 -1.71 -11.81 16.32
N THR A 54 -1.67 -11.49 17.61
CA THR A 54 -2.88 -11.19 18.38
C THR A 54 -3.66 -9.99 17.84
N ASN A 55 -2.98 -8.92 17.42
CA ASN A 55 -3.66 -7.72 16.90
C ASN A 55 -4.34 -8.02 15.56
N ILE A 56 -3.67 -8.79 14.70
CA ILE A 56 -4.15 -9.10 13.35
C ILE A 56 -5.24 -10.16 13.39
N ALA A 57 -5.07 -11.21 14.19
CA ALA A 57 -6.07 -12.25 14.37
C ALA A 57 -7.39 -11.67 14.92
N ASN A 58 -7.30 -10.76 15.90
CA ASN A 58 -8.46 -10.03 16.43
C ASN A 58 -9.10 -9.13 15.38
N ALA A 59 -8.30 -8.42 14.58
CA ALA A 59 -8.81 -7.57 13.50
C ALA A 59 -9.48 -8.38 12.38
N LEU A 60 -9.00 -9.59 12.07
CA LEU A 60 -9.58 -10.47 11.05
C LEU A 60 -10.92 -11.08 11.50
N SER A 61 -11.16 -11.22 12.81
CA SER A 61 -12.40 -11.76 13.36
C SER A 61 -13.44 -10.69 13.74
N THR A 62 -13.04 -9.43 13.83
CA THR A 62 -13.89 -8.34 14.33
C THR A 62 -14.31 -7.45 13.18
N ALA A 63 -15.62 -7.16 13.07
CA ALA A 63 -16.10 -6.20 12.10
C ALA A 63 -15.53 -4.80 12.40
N PRO A 64 -15.19 -3.99 11.37
CA PRO A 64 -14.84 -2.59 11.56
C PRO A 64 -16.01 -1.85 12.23
N SER A 65 -15.73 -0.74 12.92
CA SER A 65 -16.77 0.03 13.60
C SER A 65 -17.90 0.43 12.64
N GLY A 66 -19.14 0.08 12.98
CA GLY A 66 -20.32 0.29 12.13
C GLY A 66 -20.59 -0.80 11.08
N GLY A 67 -19.71 -1.81 10.98
CA GLY A 67 -19.93 -3.02 10.19
C GLY A 67 -20.80 -4.05 10.92
N LEU A 68 -21.50 -4.87 10.14
CA LEU A 68 -22.19 -6.08 10.61
C LEU A 68 -21.15 -7.20 10.85
N PRO A 69 -21.47 -8.26 11.62
CA PRO A 69 -20.55 -9.39 11.74
C PRO A 69 -20.28 -10.02 10.35
N PRO A 70 -19.06 -10.57 10.11
CA PRO A 70 -18.78 -11.27 8.86
C PRO A 70 -19.59 -12.58 8.80
N ASN A 71 -19.95 -13.01 7.60
CA ASN A 71 -20.58 -14.32 7.40
C ASN A 71 -19.56 -15.43 7.77
N PRO A 72 -19.87 -16.36 8.70
CA PRO A 72 -18.98 -17.47 9.07
C PRO A 72 -18.48 -18.30 7.88
N ASP A 73 -19.33 -18.55 6.89
CA ASP A 73 -19.02 -19.32 5.68
C ASP A 73 -18.49 -18.43 4.54
N GLY A 74 -18.64 -17.12 4.69
CA GLY A 74 -18.17 -16.12 3.73
C GLY A 74 -16.77 -15.62 4.04
N PRO A 75 -16.20 -14.81 3.13
CA PRO A 75 -14.90 -14.21 3.36
C PRO A 75 -14.92 -13.23 4.54
N GLY A 76 -13.83 -13.22 5.29
CA GLY A 76 -13.64 -12.29 6.40
C GLY A 76 -13.37 -10.86 5.93
N TYR A 77 -13.42 -9.93 6.89
CA TYR A 77 -13.01 -8.56 6.67
C TYR A 77 -11.52 -8.51 6.33
N PRO A 78 -11.12 -7.83 5.25
CA PRO A 78 -9.72 -7.56 4.99
C PRO A 78 -9.12 -6.67 6.10
N VAL A 79 -7.87 -6.93 6.46
CA VAL A 79 -7.10 -6.16 7.43
C VAL A 79 -5.87 -5.58 6.73
N TYR A 80 -5.70 -4.26 6.88
CA TYR A 80 -4.56 -3.53 6.34
C TYR A 80 -3.47 -3.41 7.40
N VAL A 81 -2.47 -4.28 7.34
CA VAL A 81 -1.33 -4.27 8.26
C VAL A 81 -0.32 -3.23 7.77
N ASP A 82 -0.32 -2.09 8.43
CA ASP A 82 0.51 -0.94 8.09
C ASP A 82 0.99 -0.22 9.34
N PRO A 83 2.12 -0.65 9.92
CA PRO A 83 2.62 -0.10 11.17
C PRO A 83 3.13 1.34 11.05
N ILE A 84 3.35 1.86 9.83
CA ILE A 84 3.78 3.25 9.63
C ILE A 84 2.67 4.21 10.04
N TYR A 85 1.42 3.88 9.69
CA TYR A 85 0.23 4.70 9.95
C TYR A 85 -0.70 4.14 11.03
N ALA A 86 -0.32 3.05 11.69
CA ALA A 86 -1.01 2.51 12.87
C ALA A 86 -0.80 3.41 14.11
N PRO A 87 -1.66 3.30 15.15
CA PRO A 87 -1.49 4.05 16.39
C PRO A 87 -0.14 3.72 17.01
N GLY A 88 0.68 4.73 17.28
CA GLY A 88 2.03 4.55 17.79
C GLY A 88 3.09 4.22 16.73
N GLY A 89 2.75 4.37 15.44
CA GLY A 89 3.67 4.30 14.30
C GLY A 89 4.67 5.45 14.25
N TYR A 90 5.20 5.75 13.04
CA TYR A 90 6.24 6.77 12.85
C TYR A 90 5.82 8.17 13.34
N ALA A 91 4.52 8.49 13.30
CA ALA A 91 4.02 9.81 13.70
C ALA A 91 3.77 10.00 15.22
N GLY A 92 3.97 8.98 16.07
CA GLY A 92 3.74 9.10 17.52
C GLY A 92 2.25 9.27 17.93
N VAL A 93 1.89 8.63 19.03
CA VAL A 93 0.72 8.86 19.92
C VAL A 93 -0.44 9.71 19.35
N GLY A 94 -1.55 9.08 18.94
CA GLY A 94 -2.85 9.77 18.86
C GLY A 94 -3.88 9.27 17.84
N ALA A 95 -3.48 8.63 16.75
CA ALA A 95 -4.43 8.14 15.76
C ALA A 95 -4.72 6.66 16.00
N ALA A 96 -5.85 6.32 16.63
CA ALA A 96 -6.44 5.00 16.45
C ALA A 96 -6.31 4.61 14.98
N GLY A 97 -5.83 3.40 14.68
CA GLY A 97 -5.55 2.94 13.32
C GLY A 97 -6.80 3.14 12.51
N GLY A 98 -6.82 4.25 11.78
CA GLY A 98 -8.03 4.75 11.17
C GLY A 98 -8.54 3.68 10.25
N LEU A 99 -9.85 3.50 10.20
CA LEU A 99 -10.44 2.61 9.22
C LEU A 99 -10.04 3.13 7.83
N LEU A 100 -9.27 2.33 7.10
CA LEU A 100 -8.81 2.68 5.76
C LEU A 100 -10.01 2.67 4.83
N GLY A 101 -10.19 3.76 4.08
CA GLY A 101 -11.31 3.88 3.17
C GLY A 101 -12.66 4.13 3.85
N ASN A 102 -12.69 4.48 5.14
CA ASN A 102 -13.94 4.81 5.82
C ASN A 102 -14.53 6.09 5.27
N LEU A 103 -15.81 6.02 4.90
CA LEU A 103 -16.61 7.15 4.46
C LEU A 103 -17.93 7.08 5.20
N ALA A 104 -18.16 8.03 6.11
CA ALA A 104 -19.32 8.06 6.98
C ALA A 104 -20.62 7.92 6.18
N GLY A 105 -21.44 6.93 6.56
CA GLY A 105 -22.72 6.63 5.89
C GLY A 105 -22.61 5.86 4.57
N ALA A 106 -21.41 5.58 4.06
CA ALA A 106 -21.21 4.85 2.80
C ALA A 106 -20.48 3.51 3.02
N THR A 107 -19.31 3.53 3.66
CA THR A 107 -18.56 2.31 3.98
C THR A 107 -17.88 2.46 5.35
N PRO A 108 -17.95 1.45 6.23
CA PRO A 108 -17.16 1.43 7.46
C PRO A 108 -15.64 1.37 7.19
N GLY A 109 -15.21 1.09 5.95
CA GLY A 109 -13.81 0.90 5.62
C GLY A 109 -13.25 -0.44 6.12
N MET A 110 -11.93 -0.59 6.07
CA MET A 110 -11.22 -1.77 6.56
C MET A 110 -10.32 -1.42 7.75
N THR A 111 -10.15 -2.37 8.67
CA THR A 111 -9.31 -2.16 9.84
C THR A 111 -7.84 -2.03 9.44
N ARG A 112 -7.21 -0.92 9.82
CA ARG A 112 -5.76 -0.75 9.72
C ARG A 112 -5.10 -1.02 11.08
N THR A 113 -4.08 -1.86 11.11
CA THR A 113 -3.44 -2.28 12.37
C THR A 113 -1.93 -2.47 12.24
N SER A 114 -1.24 -2.54 13.39
CA SER A 114 0.17 -2.93 13.49
C SER A 114 0.31 -4.31 14.13
N PRO A 115 1.32 -5.11 13.71
CA PRO A 115 1.67 -6.34 14.40
C PRO A 115 2.04 -6.06 15.87
N SER A 116 1.63 -6.93 16.78
CA SER A 116 1.78 -6.73 18.24
C SER A 116 3.23 -6.64 18.71
N PHE A 117 4.17 -7.26 17.98
CA PHE A 117 5.59 -7.29 18.32
C PHE A 117 6.38 -6.08 17.81
N LEU A 118 5.79 -5.20 17.00
CA LEU A 118 6.48 -4.00 16.53
C LEU A 118 6.36 -2.87 17.55
N ALA A 119 7.43 -2.67 18.31
CA ALA A 119 7.57 -1.54 19.22
C ALA A 119 8.52 -0.48 18.63
N GLY A 120 7.97 0.65 18.23
CA GLY A 120 8.72 1.85 17.85
C GLY A 120 9.30 1.87 16.43
N GLN A 121 9.76 3.06 16.03
CA GLN A 121 10.25 3.35 14.69
C GLN A 121 11.36 2.41 14.18
N PRO A 122 12.38 2.03 14.97
CA PRO A 122 13.47 1.18 14.46
C PRO A 122 13.00 -0.22 14.03
N ALA A 123 12.02 -0.78 14.74
CA ALA A 123 11.43 -2.08 14.38
C ALA A 123 10.62 -1.95 13.09
N ILE A 124 9.82 -0.89 12.97
CA ILE A 124 9.05 -0.61 11.75
C ILE A 124 9.98 -0.43 10.55
N ALA A 125 11.07 0.34 10.71
CA ALA A 125 12.09 0.54 9.68
C ALA A 125 12.68 -0.77 9.17
N ARG A 126 12.94 -1.70 10.10
CA ARG A 126 13.58 -2.97 9.79
C ARG A 126 12.70 -3.86 8.92
N TYR A 127 11.39 -3.89 9.15
CA TYR A 127 10.51 -4.87 8.55
C TYR A 127 9.62 -4.31 7.42
N PHE A 128 9.31 -3.01 7.44
CA PHE A 128 8.36 -2.38 6.50
C PHE A 128 8.99 -1.29 5.62
N LEU A 129 10.27 -0.96 5.82
CA LEU A 129 11.03 -0.10 4.92
C LEU A 129 12.12 -0.90 4.22
N PHE A 130 12.45 -0.49 2.99
CA PHE A 130 13.46 -1.19 2.21
C PHE A 130 14.86 -0.99 2.82
N GLN A 131 15.57 -2.10 3.04
CA GLN A 131 16.84 -2.06 3.76
C GLN A 131 18.04 -1.64 2.90
N ASP A 132 17.93 -1.72 1.58
CA ASP A 132 19.07 -1.49 0.66
C ASP A 132 19.36 -0.01 0.39
N GLU A 133 18.54 0.90 0.93
CA GLU A 133 18.69 2.35 0.73
C GLU A 133 19.53 3.01 1.81
N ILE A 134 20.57 2.32 2.27
CA ILE A 134 21.54 2.93 3.17
C ILE A 134 22.34 3.94 2.34
N GLN A 135 22.23 5.21 2.70
CA GLN A 135 23.14 6.21 2.16
C GLN A 135 24.50 6.02 2.81
N PHE A 136 25.56 6.04 2.01
CA PHE A 136 26.93 6.01 2.49
C PHE A 136 27.62 7.33 2.19
N GLU A 137 28.42 7.80 3.14
CA GLU A 137 29.31 8.93 2.96
C GLU A 137 30.49 8.55 2.05
N THR A 138 31.24 9.54 1.57
CA THR A 138 32.48 9.32 0.80
C THR A 138 33.53 8.53 1.58
N THR A 139 33.42 8.48 2.90
CA THR A 139 34.26 7.69 3.81
C THR A 139 33.85 6.21 3.88
N GLY A 140 32.76 5.81 3.22
CA GLY A 140 32.21 4.45 3.27
C GLY A 140 31.40 4.14 4.53
N GLN A 141 31.24 5.11 5.44
CA GLN A 141 30.37 4.98 6.61
C GLN A 141 28.90 5.22 6.22
N PRO A 142 27.92 4.55 6.87
CA PRO A 142 26.52 4.90 6.70
C PRO A 142 26.30 6.36 7.08
N ALA A 143 25.71 7.14 6.18
CA ALA A 143 25.36 8.52 6.42
C ALA A 143 24.41 8.59 7.63
N GLN A 144 24.79 9.39 8.62
CA GLN A 144 23.97 9.63 9.80
C GLN A 144 23.39 11.04 9.71
N PRO A 145 22.10 11.24 10.01
CA PRO A 145 21.61 12.59 10.25
C PRO A 145 22.37 13.16 11.46
N SER A 146 22.63 14.47 11.43
CA SER A 146 23.35 15.20 12.48
C SER A 146 22.73 14.94 13.86
N GLY A 147 23.32 14.02 14.64
CA GLY A 147 22.74 13.55 15.90
C GLY A 147 23.16 12.15 16.36
N GLY A 148 23.74 11.33 15.48
CA GLY A 148 24.43 10.08 15.85
C GLY A 148 23.51 8.88 16.13
N GLY A 149 23.78 7.75 15.49
CA GLY A 149 23.20 6.44 15.82
C GLY A 149 22.00 5.98 14.99
N ILE A 150 21.46 6.81 14.09
CA ILE A 150 20.41 6.40 13.14
C ILE A 150 21.00 6.37 11.73
N VAL A 151 20.85 5.26 11.02
CA VAL A 151 21.25 5.16 9.61
C VAL A 151 20.24 5.92 8.75
N ASN A 152 20.70 6.88 7.94
CA ASN A 152 19.82 7.60 7.04
C ASN A 152 19.31 6.66 5.92
N ARG A 153 17.99 6.61 5.78
CA ARG A 153 17.28 5.81 4.77
C ARG A 153 16.28 6.74 4.07
N PRO A 154 16.42 7.00 2.77
CA PRO A 154 15.60 7.97 2.03
C PRO A 154 14.14 7.55 1.82
N ASN A 155 13.66 6.46 2.44
CA ASN A 155 12.26 6.02 2.42
C ASN A 155 11.65 5.93 1.01
N THR A 156 12.44 5.56 0.01
CA THR A 156 11.96 5.49 -1.38
C THR A 156 10.93 4.38 -1.53
N TYR A 157 11.03 3.31 -0.74
CA TYR A 157 10.05 2.24 -0.71
C TYR A 157 9.63 1.87 0.71
N SER A 158 8.32 1.72 0.88
CA SER A 158 7.72 1.11 2.06
C SER A 158 6.73 0.05 1.62
N CYS A 159 6.48 -0.95 2.46
CA CYS A 159 5.44 -1.93 2.20
C CYS A 159 4.36 -1.87 3.28
N ALA A 160 3.20 -2.41 2.93
CA ALA A 160 2.11 -2.76 3.82
C ALA A 160 1.51 -4.08 3.35
N LEU A 161 0.80 -4.77 4.23
CA LEU A 161 0.26 -6.09 3.94
C LEU A 161 -1.27 -6.02 4.04
N LEU A 162 -1.95 -6.55 3.05
CA LEU A 162 -3.38 -6.75 3.07
C LEU A 162 -3.66 -8.23 3.31
N MET A 163 -4.33 -8.54 4.41
CA MET A 163 -4.64 -9.90 4.82
C MET A 163 -6.15 -10.13 4.81
N ARG A 164 -6.60 -11.30 4.35
CA ARG A 164 -8.02 -11.66 4.36
C ARG A 164 -8.21 -13.17 4.55
N ARG A 165 -9.24 -13.59 5.29
CA ARG A 165 -9.61 -15.00 5.36
C ARG A 165 -10.61 -15.34 4.25
N PRO A 166 -10.39 -16.40 3.45
CA PRO A 166 -11.40 -16.88 2.49
C PRO A 166 -12.70 -17.32 3.16
N ARG A 167 -12.59 -17.82 4.40
CA ARG A 167 -13.73 -18.11 5.29
C ARG A 167 -13.46 -17.50 6.66
N SER A 168 -14.32 -16.60 7.12
CA SER A 168 -14.10 -15.87 8.37
C SER A 168 -13.98 -16.79 9.60
N SER A 169 -14.72 -17.90 9.60
CA SER A 169 -14.68 -18.96 10.62
C SER A 169 -13.42 -19.82 10.63
N SER A 170 -12.63 -19.82 9.55
CA SER A 170 -11.42 -20.64 9.42
C SER A 170 -10.16 -19.81 9.60
N PRO A 171 -9.55 -19.80 10.81
CA PRO A 171 -8.31 -19.06 11.05
C PRO A 171 -7.09 -19.66 10.33
N ALA A 172 -7.17 -20.91 9.88
CA ALA A 172 -6.04 -21.64 9.29
C ALA A 172 -5.60 -21.07 7.92
N LEU A 173 -6.51 -20.43 7.18
CA LEU A 173 -6.26 -19.94 5.83
C LEU A 173 -6.38 -18.41 5.79
N THR A 174 -5.31 -17.74 5.40
CA THR A 174 -5.28 -16.30 5.18
C THR A 174 -4.59 -16.01 3.86
N GLU A 175 -5.25 -15.25 3.00
CA GLU A 175 -4.70 -14.67 1.79
C GLU A 175 -3.89 -13.43 2.16
N LEU A 176 -2.72 -13.28 1.53
CA LEU A 176 -1.79 -12.19 1.76
C LEU A 176 -1.49 -11.50 0.42
N SER A 177 -1.76 -10.20 0.36
CA SER A 177 -1.35 -9.32 -0.74
C SER A 177 -0.38 -8.29 -0.19
N VAL A 178 0.76 -8.11 -0.85
CA VAL A 178 1.75 -7.10 -0.44
C VAL A 178 1.58 -5.85 -1.29
N VAL A 179 1.47 -4.71 -0.61
CA VAL A 179 1.36 -3.39 -1.25
C VAL A 179 2.68 -2.68 -1.07
N VAL A 180 3.36 -2.34 -2.16
CA VAL A 180 4.61 -1.60 -2.14
C VAL A 180 4.36 -0.17 -2.59
N TYR A 181 4.68 0.78 -1.73
CA TYR A 181 4.57 2.19 -2.00
C TYR A 181 5.93 2.77 -2.38
N ALA A 182 5.94 3.63 -3.40
CA ALA A 182 7.10 4.43 -3.77
C ALA A 182 6.95 5.86 -3.23
N ASN A 183 7.96 6.39 -2.54
CA ASN A 183 8.03 7.73 -1.95
C ASN A 183 6.82 8.06 -1.06
N ARG A 184 6.41 7.12 -0.22
CA ARG A 184 5.35 7.35 0.76
C ARG A 184 5.90 8.17 1.92
N GLY A 185 5.21 9.25 2.30
CA GLY A 185 5.55 9.99 3.51
C GLY A 185 5.40 9.11 4.76
N LEU A 186 6.28 9.26 5.75
CA LEU A 186 6.18 8.51 7.01
C LEU A 186 5.51 9.32 8.13
N ASP A 187 5.52 10.64 8.00
CA ASP A 187 5.15 11.56 9.10
C ASP A 187 3.66 11.90 9.14
N SER A 188 2.95 11.74 8.01
CA SER A 188 1.52 12.05 7.95
C SER A 188 0.81 11.24 6.88
N LEU A 189 -0.46 10.93 7.13
CA LEU A 189 -1.35 10.23 6.22
C LEU A 189 -1.71 11.16 5.04
N GLN A 190 -0.87 11.20 4.00
CA GLN A 190 -1.13 12.03 2.81
C GLN A 190 -1.54 11.16 1.62
N GLY A 191 -2.55 11.61 0.89
CA GLY A 191 -2.98 10.98 -0.36
C GLY A 191 -3.85 9.73 -0.22
N GLU A 192 -4.18 9.30 1.00
CA GLU A 192 -5.05 8.14 1.28
C GLU A 192 -6.50 8.54 1.60
N THR A 193 -7.01 9.56 0.91
CA THR A 193 -8.38 10.05 1.10
C THR A 193 -9.38 9.08 0.47
N ALA A 194 -10.37 8.63 1.24
CA ALA A 194 -11.50 7.87 0.72
C ALA A 194 -12.41 8.78 -0.10
N PHE A 195 -12.86 8.32 -1.26
CA PHE A 195 -13.80 9.06 -2.11
C PHE A 195 -15.06 8.23 -2.34
N ALA A 196 -16.20 8.91 -2.38
CA ALA A 196 -17.44 8.28 -2.79
C ALA A 196 -17.34 7.89 -4.28
N THR A 197 -17.67 6.64 -4.58
CA THR A 197 -17.65 6.14 -5.95
C THR A 197 -19.02 5.62 -6.35
N ALA A 198 -19.40 5.84 -7.60
CA ALA A 198 -20.56 5.23 -8.23
C ALA A 198 -20.11 4.41 -9.44
N GLY A 199 -20.59 3.19 -9.54
CA GLY A 199 -20.33 2.29 -10.66
C GLY A 199 -21.54 1.37 -10.86
N ALA A 200 -21.68 0.82 -12.06
CA ALA A 200 -22.72 -0.15 -12.36
C ALA A 200 -22.09 -1.52 -12.58
N ALA A 201 -22.72 -2.57 -12.05
CA ALA A 201 -22.27 -3.93 -12.32
C ALA A 201 -22.26 -4.19 -13.84
N GLY A 202 -21.18 -4.81 -14.34
CA GLY A 202 -21.01 -5.07 -15.77
C GLY A 202 -20.42 -3.91 -16.59
N THR A 203 -20.09 -2.78 -15.97
CA THR A 203 -19.33 -1.71 -16.63
C THR A 203 -17.87 -1.69 -16.16
N ASN A 204 -16.98 -1.21 -17.04
CA ASN A 204 -15.56 -0.98 -16.73
C ASN A 204 -15.28 0.48 -16.37
N ALA A 205 -16.28 1.17 -15.81
CA ALA A 205 -16.21 2.60 -15.51
C ALA A 205 -16.68 2.86 -14.09
N VAL A 206 -15.85 3.57 -13.32
CA VAL A 206 -16.16 4.05 -11.98
C VAL A 206 -16.12 5.58 -12.01
N SER A 207 -17.19 6.21 -11.52
CA SER A 207 -17.25 7.65 -11.30
C SER A 207 -16.84 7.96 -9.86
N ILE A 208 -15.91 8.89 -9.69
CA ILE A 208 -15.41 9.31 -8.38
C ILE A 208 -15.91 10.73 -8.11
N THR A 209 -16.67 10.91 -7.03
CA THR A 209 -17.13 12.24 -6.61
C THR A 209 -16.20 12.78 -5.53
N TYR A 210 -15.73 14.01 -5.72
CA TYR A 210 -14.82 14.68 -4.81
C TYR A 210 -15.22 16.15 -4.62
N PRO A 211 -15.00 16.75 -3.43
CA PRO A 211 -15.30 18.14 -3.19
C PRO A 211 -14.35 19.06 -3.97
N ALA A 212 -14.79 20.30 -4.21
CA ALA A 212 -13.98 21.30 -4.90
C ALA A 212 -12.61 21.49 -4.19
N GLY A 213 -11.52 21.43 -4.96
CA GLY A 213 -10.15 21.54 -4.44
C GLY A 213 -9.54 20.24 -3.92
N ALA A 214 -10.30 19.15 -3.76
CA ALA A 214 -9.80 17.85 -3.29
C ALA A 214 -9.71 16.80 -4.40
N LYS A 215 -9.22 17.21 -5.58
CA LYS A 215 -9.10 16.30 -6.73
C LYS A 215 -8.19 15.11 -6.37
N PRO A 216 -8.65 13.86 -6.52
CA PRO A 216 -7.82 12.69 -6.29
C PRO A 216 -6.57 12.70 -7.17
N THR A 217 -5.42 12.34 -6.62
CA THR A 217 -4.14 12.26 -7.34
C THR A 217 -3.99 10.95 -8.13
N ILE A 218 -5.07 10.51 -8.79
CA ILE A 218 -5.07 9.29 -9.61
C ILE A 218 -4.48 9.61 -10.98
N ARG A 219 -3.57 8.75 -11.45
CA ARG A 219 -2.92 8.86 -12.77
C ARG A 219 -3.14 7.56 -13.53
N LYS A 220 -3.02 7.60 -14.87
CA LYS A 220 -3.06 6.39 -15.70
C LYS A 220 -1.99 5.40 -15.23
N GLY A 221 -2.40 4.16 -14.97
CA GLY A 221 -1.54 3.09 -14.44
C GLY A 221 -1.29 3.15 -12.93
N GLY A 222 -1.96 4.06 -12.21
CA GLY A 222 -2.01 4.07 -10.76
C GLY A 222 -2.98 3.04 -10.23
N TRP A 223 -2.83 2.67 -8.96
CA TRP A 223 -3.67 1.68 -8.31
C TRP A 223 -4.80 2.33 -7.50
N VAL A 224 -5.96 1.68 -7.46
CA VAL A 224 -7.11 2.04 -6.65
C VAL A 224 -7.47 0.86 -5.75
N LEU A 225 -7.57 1.11 -4.44
CA LEU A 225 -8.08 0.14 -3.49
C LEU A 225 -9.60 0.30 -3.35
N ASP A 226 -10.35 -0.77 -3.57
CA ASP A 226 -11.78 -0.81 -3.31
C ASP A 226 -12.06 -1.28 -1.89
N THR A 227 -12.70 -0.41 -1.12
CA THR A 227 -13.19 -0.64 0.26
C THR A 227 -14.71 -0.61 0.33
N SER A 228 -15.40 -0.87 -0.79
CA SER A 228 -16.86 -0.91 -0.83
C SER A 228 -17.41 -1.97 0.11
N TYR A 229 -18.54 -1.65 0.72
CA TYR A 229 -19.18 -2.45 1.74
C TYR A 229 -20.48 -3.03 1.23
N GLN A 230 -20.66 -4.32 1.41
CA GLN A 230 -21.87 -5.04 1.03
C GLN A 230 -22.49 -5.68 2.26
N GLN A 231 -23.82 -5.60 2.35
CA GLN A 231 -24.61 -6.26 3.37
C GLN A 231 -25.47 -7.35 2.75
N SER A 232 -25.49 -8.54 3.35
CA SER A 232 -26.35 -9.64 2.91
C SER A 232 -26.74 -10.52 4.09
N GLY A 233 -28.04 -10.74 4.28
CA GLY A 233 -28.54 -11.68 5.29
C GLY A 233 -28.15 -11.36 6.75
N GLY A 234 -27.96 -10.09 7.11
CA GLY A 234 -27.51 -9.67 8.45
C GLY A 234 -25.98 -9.71 8.64
N TYR A 235 -25.23 -10.07 7.61
CA TYR A 235 -23.77 -10.07 7.60
C TYR A 235 -23.23 -8.94 6.72
N GLY A 236 -21.98 -8.57 6.97
CA GLY A 236 -21.26 -7.57 6.19
C GLY A 236 -19.99 -8.14 5.56
N THR A 237 -19.58 -7.58 4.42
CA THR A 237 -18.27 -7.82 3.80
C THR A 237 -17.73 -6.52 3.24
N VAL A 238 -16.43 -6.29 3.40
CA VAL A 238 -15.71 -5.17 2.77
C VAL A 238 -14.81 -5.74 1.68
N ASN A 239 -14.82 -5.10 0.52
CA ASN A 239 -13.87 -5.42 -0.54
C ASN A 239 -12.45 -5.03 -0.13
N GLY A 240 -11.47 -5.72 -0.69
CA GLY A 240 -10.06 -5.47 -0.45
C GLY A 240 -9.27 -5.75 -1.72
N TYR A 241 -9.75 -5.24 -2.85
CA TYR A 241 -9.16 -5.51 -4.15
C TYR A 241 -8.48 -4.25 -4.69
N PHE A 242 -7.34 -4.46 -5.34
CA PHE A 242 -6.61 -3.42 -6.04
C PHE A 242 -6.91 -3.49 -7.55
N TYR A 243 -7.18 -2.34 -8.14
CA TYR A 243 -7.43 -2.17 -9.58
C TYR A 243 -6.40 -1.20 -10.17
N GLN A 244 -6.04 -1.37 -11.44
CA GLN A 244 -5.08 -0.53 -12.19
C GLN A 244 -5.72 0.08 -13.44
#